data_AF-A0A4U0UXL2-F1
#
_entry.id   AF-A0A4U0UXL2-F1
#
_cell.length_a   1.000
_cell.length_b   1.000
_cell.length_c   1.000
_cell.angle_alpha   90.00
_cell.angle_beta   90.00
_cell.angle_gamma   90.00
#
_symmetry.space_group_name_H-M   'P 1'
#
loop_
_entity.id
_entity.type
_entity.pdbx_description
1 polymer ?
#
loop_
_entity_poly.entity_id
_entity_poly.type
_entity_poly.pdbx_seq_one_letter_code
_entity_poly.pdbx_strand_id
1 'polypeptide(L)'
;MDGQINATVSSSGNASAAVQIAVIDRKTNKTVATHNGASNVQCTFSVPSVSLWSPDSPTLYDIAVTLGDDEISSYTGFRTISRGVVNGIERPLLNGEFIFQFGTLDQGFCHTLTLPHRPDGIYVPPNRDAMVFDLQTLKKLGFNMLRKHVSSSSRVTLPTAELTFTLQIKVESALYYQACDEMGLLIFQDMPALRPLQQHTLANCTVVTILPDAAQQAEFTRQLELLVVQQRNFPSIVTYIVYNEGWGQITTYYPEFGLTDIVKQLDPTRLVDSTSGWYDHGAGDFSVCESDDSFDAILQTDDVPSLWNVQEAIDTINQTYEIDTTIEAWNYRGHRLLGELLDQVKMYSCSGGIWTQTTDVEGEVNGLLTYDRRVLRPDVAQWQADIQNLLPPFTSLNIQPNTTFTMKFTAAIAGLFAIGAAAAPVAVAEGSEIEARNPGGINYVQNYNGGAANFKYNEGAGTYSANWNGNTDFNYGDYNPCSSGVTQLGSVYSDGSSYTVCTDQRTNQPSITGTSTFHQFWSVRQSRRNSGTVTVGNHFNYWRQHGNFGTSYNFQVFAVEAFNGQGSASVTVS
;
A
#
# COMPACT_ATOMS: atom_id res chain seq x y z
N MET A 1 -9.92 10.75 -27.69
CA MET A 1 -10.49 9.62 -28.46
C MET A 1 -11.75 9.18 -27.72
N ASP A 2 -12.55 10.15 -27.30
CA ASP A 2 -13.29 10.01 -26.05
C ASP A 2 -14.70 9.54 -26.36
N GLY A 3 -15.09 8.40 -25.78
CA GLY A 3 -16.43 7.86 -25.93
C GLY A 3 -16.63 6.91 -27.11
N GLN A 4 -15.58 6.46 -27.80
CA GLN A 4 -15.73 5.47 -28.87
C GLN A 4 -15.96 4.06 -28.31
N ILE A 5 -16.96 3.35 -28.85
CA ILE A 5 -17.23 1.94 -28.55
C ILE A 5 -17.03 1.13 -29.82
N ASN A 6 -16.21 0.09 -29.73
CA ASN A 6 -16.08 -0.96 -30.76
C ASN A 6 -16.78 -2.21 -30.23
N ALA A 7 -17.90 -2.60 -30.85
CA ALA A 7 -18.71 -3.72 -30.40
C ALA A 7 -18.86 -4.76 -31.51
N THR A 8 -18.99 -6.03 -31.12
CA THR A 8 -19.36 -7.14 -31.99
C THR A 8 -20.29 -8.05 -31.22
N VAL A 9 -21.55 -8.14 -31.65
CA VAL A 9 -22.57 -8.96 -31.01
C VAL A 9 -22.72 -10.24 -31.82
N SER A 10 -22.32 -11.36 -31.25
CA SER A 10 -22.31 -12.65 -31.96
C SER A 10 -23.62 -13.42 -31.74
N SER A 11 -24.16 -14.02 -32.80
CA SER A 11 -25.37 -14.86 -32.73
C SER A 11 -25.04 -16.33 -33.03
N SER A 12 -25.68 -17.27 -32.34
CA SER A 12 -25.42 -18.72 -32.47
C SER A 12 -25.72 -19.28 -33.87
N GLY A 13 -26.58 -18.61 -34.64
CA GLY A 13 -27.03 -19.07 -35.96
C GLY A 13 -26.19 -18.63 -37.15
N ASN A 14 -25.09 -17.88 -36.97
CA ASN A 14 -24.31 -17.18 -38.01
C ASN A 14 -25.11 -16.23 -38.93
N ALA A 15 -26.45 -16.24 -38.89
CA ALA A 15 -27.31 -15.31 -39.59
C ALA A 15 -27.28 -13.93 -38.92
N SER A 16 -27.19 -12.90 -39.76
CA SER A 16 -27.24 -11.50 -39.34
C SER A 16 -28.66 -11.15 -38.86
N ALA A 17 -28.78 -10.75 -37.60
CA ALA A 17 -30.00 -10.24 -36.98
C ALA A 17 -29.83 -8.76 -36.61
N ALA A 18 -30.95 -8.03 -36.51
CA ALA A 18 -30.92 -6.64 -36.03
C ALA A 18 -30.55 -6.62 -34.55
N VAL A 19 -29.61 -5.75 -34.19
CA VAL A 19 -29.13 -5.58 -32.81
C VAL A 19 -29.27 -4.12 -32.42
N GLN A 20 -29.77 -3.88 -31.21
CA GLN A 20 -29.74 -2.57 -30.58
C GLN A 20 -28.78 -2.59 -29.40
N ILE A 21 -27.91 -1.58 -29.30
CA ILE A 21 -27.02 -1.36 -28.17
C ILE A 21 -27.41 -0.02 -27.55
N ALA A 22 -27.69 -0.02 -26.25
CA ALA A 22 -27.94 1.18 -25.46
C ALA A 22 -26.84 1.36 -24.41
N VAL A 23 -26.33 2.58 -24.29
CA VAL A 23 -25.36 2.97 -23.27
C VAL A 23 -26.08 3.84 -22.26
N ILE A 24 -26.01 3.46 -20.98
CA ILE A 24 -26.75 4.08 -19.89
C ILE A 24 -25.74 4.58 -18.86
N ASP A 25 -25.84 5.85 -18.48
CA ASP A 25 -25.04 6.39 -17.40
C ASP A 25 -25.57 5.89 -16.06
N ARG A 26 -24.76 5.12 -15.31
CA ARG A 26 -25.12 4.55 -14.01
C ARG A 26 -25.50 5.60 -12.97
N LYS A 27 -24.90 6.81 -13.03
CA LYS A 27 -25.16 7.87 -12.04
C LYS A 27 -26.52 8.52 -12.24
N THR A 28 -26.93 8.70 -13.50
CA THR A 28 -28.18 9.40 -13.83
C THR A 28 -29.31 8.47 -14.25
N ASN A 29 -29.01 7.19 -14.49
CA ASN A 29 -29.89 6.19 -15.07
C ASN A 29 -30.53 6.64 -16.40
N LYS A 30 -29.77 7.41 -17.20
CA LYS A 30 -30.22 7.93 -18.50
C LYS A 30 -29.45 7.26 -19.62
N THR A 31 -30.17 6.88 -20.68
CA THR A 31 -29.55 6.46 -21.93
C THR A 31 -28.83 7.63 -22.56
N VAL A 32 -27.51 7.53 -22.67
CA VAL A 32 -26.63 8.57 -23.23
C VAL A 32 -26.32 8.34 -24.71
N ALA A 33 -26.43 7.10 -25.19
CA ALA A 33 -26.31 6.76 -26.60
C ALA A 33 -27.10 5.49 -26.93
N THR A 34 -27.53 5.39 -28.17
CA THR A 34 -28.09 4.16 -28.75
C THR A 34 -27.47 3.93 -30.13
N HIS A 35 -27.29 2.67 -30.49
CA HIS A 35 -26.81 2.26 -31.79
C HIS A 35 -27.61 1.06 -32.29
N ASN A 36 -28.00 1.08 -33.56
CA ASN A 36 -28.62 -0.06 -34.21
C ASN A 36 -27.63 -0.62 -35.23
N GLY A 37 -27.38 -1.92 -35.17
CA GLY A 37 -26.43 -2.63 -36.00
C GLY A 37 -26.91 -4.03 -36.38
N ALA A 38 -25.98 -4.83 -36.87
CA ALA A 38 -26.22 -6.22 -37.27
C ALA A 38 -25.35 -7.16 -36.42
N SER A 39 -25.88 -8.33 -36.06
CA SER A 39 -25.08 -9.36 -35.40
C SER A 39 -23.97 -9.89 -36.32
N ASN A 40 -22.87 -10.37 -35.74
CA ASN A 40 -21.69 -10.91 -36.42
C ASN A 40 -20.94 -9.87 -37.29
N VAL A 41 -21.22 -8.57 -37.11
CA VAL A 41 -20.53 -7.47 -37.79
C VAL A 41 -19.96 -6.54 -36.72
N GLN A 42 -18.70 -6.14 -36.89
CA GLN A 42 -18.09 -5.13 -36.03
C GLN A 42 -18.72 -3.77 -36.31
N CYS A 43 -19.22 -3.11 -35.27
CA CYS A 43 -19.74 -1.76 -35.34
C CYS A 43 -18.96 -0.82 -34.44
N THR A 44 -18.82 0.42 -34.87
CA THR A 44 -18.18 1.49 -34.12
C THR A 44 -19.12 2.68 -34.02
N PHE A 45 -19.33 3.18 -32.81
CA PHE A 45 -20.13 4.38 -32.56
C PHE A 45 -19.54 5.20 -31.40
N SER A 46 -19.96 6.45 -31.29
CA SER A 46 -19.45 7.38 -30.29
C SER A 46 -20.53 7.80 -29.31
N VAL A 47 -20.18 7.88 -28.04
CA VAL A 47 -20.98 8.44 -26.96
C VAL A 47 -20.48 9.87 -26.71
N PRO A 48 -21.34 10.89 -26.82
CA PRO A 48 -20.91 12.28 -26.62
C PRO A 48 -20.66 12.58 -25.14
N SER A 49 -19.64 13.40 -24.84
CA SER A 49 -19.38 13.96 -23.52
C SER A 49 -19.27 12.93 -22.38
N VAL A 50 -18.53 11.84 -22.62
CA VAL A 50 -18.30 10.81 -21.60
C VAL A 50 -17.41 11.33 -20.47
N SER A 51 -17.70 10.86 -19.26
CA SER A 51 -16.80 10.97 -18.12
C SER A 51 -15.82 9.81 -18.16
N LEU A 52 -14.52 10.12 -18.09
CA LEU A 52 -13.48 9.10 -18.16
C LEU A 52 -13.38 8.31 -16.85
N TRP A 53 -13.06 7.03 -16.97
CA TRP A 53 -12.70 6.15 -15.88
C TRP A 53 -11.24 6.39 -15.47
N SER A 54 -11.00 6.49 -14.17
CA SER A 54 -9.67 6.52 -13.56
C SER A 54 -9.73 5.94 -12.14
N PRO A 55 -8.59 5.65 -11.51
CA PRO A 55 -8.55 5.21 -10.11
C PRO A 55 -9.26 6.16 -9.13
N ASP A 56 -9.26 7.46 -9.40
CA ASP A 56 -9.88 8.47 -8.55
C ASP A 56 -11.35 8.76 -8.93
N SER A 57 -11.73 8.44 -10.17
CA SER A 57 -13.07 8.61 -10.70
C SER A 57 -13.48 7.38 -11.52
N PRO A 58 -13.86 6.26 -10.86
CA PRO A 58 -14.21 5.00 -11.51
C PRO A 58 -15.60 5.07 -12.16
N THR A 59 -15.76 5.94 -13.16
CA THR A 59 -17.05 6.14 -13.83
C THR A 59 -17.33 5.00 -14.80
N LEU A 60 -18.46 4.32 -14.59
CA LEU A 60 -18.92 3.18 -15.38
C LEU A 60 -20.28 3.47 -16.02
N TYR A 61 -20.50 2.88 -17.18
CA TYR A 61 -21.72 2.96 -17.97
C TYR A 61 -22.28 1.56 -18.17
N ASP A 62 -23.59 1.37 -18.00
CA ASP A 62 -24.23 0.11 -18.34
C ASP A 62 -24.42 0.02 -19.86
N ILE A 63 -24.23 -1.20 -20.39
CA ILE A 63 -24.52 -1.55 -21.77
C ILE A 63 -25.66 -2.55 -21.75
N ALA A 64 -26.76 -2.20 -22.42
CA ALA A 64 -27.84 -3.14 -22.73
C ALA A 64 -27.79 -3.47 -24.22
N VAL A 65 -27.85 -4.75 -24.56
CA VAL A 65 -27.89 -5.22 -25.94
C VAL A 65 -29.14 -6.06 -26.14
N THR A 66 -29.93 -5.72 -27.15
CA THR A 66 -31.17 -6.41 -27.51
C THR A 66 -31.02 -7.02 -28.90
N LEU A 67 -31.33 -8.31 -29.03
CA LEU A 67 -31.32 -9.07 -30.28
C LEU A 67 -32.60 -9.91 -30.35
N GLY A 68 -33.59 -9.47 -31.12
CA GLY A 68 -34.91 -10.11 -31.14
C GLY A 68 -35.58 -10.02 -29.76
N ASP A 69 -35.89 -11.18 -29.18
CA ASP A 69 -36.48 -11.30 -27.84
C ASP A 69 -35.42 -11.46 -26.72
N ASP A 70 -34.13 -11.60 -27.08
CA ASP A 70 -33.03 -11.73 -26.12
C ASP A 70 -32.50 -10.35 -25.71
N GLU A 71 -32.21 -10.21 -24.41
CA GLU A 71 -31.57 -9.04 -23.82
C GLU A 71 -30.39 -9.46 -22.95
N ILE A 72 -29.23 -8.82 -23.15
CA ILE A 72 -28.07 -8.97 -22.28
C ILE A 72 -27.68 -7.61 -21.71
N SER A 73 -27.21 -7.61 -20.45
CA SER A 73 -26.68 -6.43 -19.80
C SER A 73 -25.23 -6.65 -19.36
N SER A 74 -24.44 -5.59 -19.48
CA SER A 74 -23.04 -5.54 -19.07
C SER A 74 -22.67 -4.08 -18.75
N TYR A 75 -21.39 -3.76 -18.67
CA TYR A 75 -20.91 -2.42 -18.41
C TYR A 75 -19.59 -2.14 -19.12
N THR A 76 -19.21 -0.86 -19.17
CA THR A 76 -17.94 -0.39 -19.68
C THR A 76 -17.46 0.86 -18.93
N GLY A 77 -16.16 1.10 -18.95
CA GLY A 77 -15.56 2.38 -18.56
C GLY A 77 -14.84 2.99 -19.77
N PHE A 78 -14.83 4.32 -19.88
CA PHE A 78 -14.09 5.00 -20.94
C PHE A 78 -12.74 5.47 -20.43
N ARG A 79 -11.65 4.86 -20.89
CA ARG A 79 -10.30 5.29 -20.56
C ARG A 79 -9.35 5.03 -21.71
N THR A 80 -8.27 5.79 -21.79
CA THR A 80 -7.20 5.57 -22.76
C THR A 80 -5.93 5.17 -22.03
N ILE A 81 -5.29 4.08 -22.45
CA ILE A 81 -3.93 3.74 -22.03
C ILE A 81 -3.02 3.94 -23.23
N SER A 82 -1.89 4.60 -23.03
CA SER A 82 -0.92 4.83 -24.08
C SER A 82 0.49 4.98 -23.51
N ARG A 83 1.48 5.09 -24.39
CA ARG A 83 2.81 5.58 -24.04
C ARG A 83 2.93 7.03 -24.47
N GLY A 84 3.69 7.81 -23.71
CA GLY A 84 4.07 9.16 -24.12
C GLY A 84 5.26 9.68 -23.33
N VAL A 85 5.89 10.72 -23.87
CA VAL A 85 7.08 11.31 -23.26
C VAL A 85 6.66 12.39 -22.26
N VAL A 86 7.00 12.20 -20.99
CA VAL A 86 6.80 13.17 -19.91
C VAL A 86 8.16 13.49 -19.30
N ASN A 87 8.55 14.76 -19.35
CA ASN A 87 9.86 15.24 -18.87
C ASN A 87 11.05 14.50 -19.51
N GLY A 88 10.95 14.16 -20.80
CA GLY A 88 12.02 13.47 -21.55
C GLY A 88 12.08 11.96 -21.32
N ILE A 89 11.18 11.39 -20.52
CA ILE A 89 11.11 9.96 -20.21
C ILE A 89 9.85 9.38 -20.83
N GLU A 90 9.96 8.25 -21.51
CA GLU A 90 8.79 7.51 -21.99
C GLU A 90 8.07 6.83 -20.82
N ARG A 91 6.78 7.12 -20.66
CA ARG A 91 5.97 6.68 -19.51
C ARG A 91 4.61 6.14 -19.98
N PRO A 92 4.02 5.20 -19.23
CA PRO A 92 2.63 4.81 -19.42
C PRO A 92 1.71 5.97 -19.00
N LEU A 93 0.73 6.28 -19.84
CA LEU A 93 -0.24 7.35 -19.61
C LEU A 93 -1.63 6.75 -19.45
N LEU A 94 -2.38 7.27 -18.48
CA LEU A 94 -3.81 7.06 -18.34
C LEU A 94 -4.51 8.36 -18.73
N ASN A 95 -5.40 8.29 -19.72
CA ASN A 95 -6.15 9.44 -20.22
C ASN A 95 -5.27 10.62 -20.68
N GLY A 96 -4.05 10.31 -21.15
CA GLY A 96 -3.07 11.29 -21.62
C GLY A 96 -2.19 11.88 -20.51
N GLU A 97 -2.40 11.49 -19.25
CA GLU A 97 -1.61 11.96 -18.12
C GLU A 97 -0.78 10.82 -17.51
N PHE A 98 0.43 11.14 -17.04
CA PHE A 98 1.23 10.20 -16.28
C PHE A 98 0.71 10.11 -14.86
N ILE A 99 0.39 8.90 -14.43
CA ILE A 99 0.12 8.57 -13.04
C ILE A 99 1.15 7.53 -12.59
N PHE A 100 1.71 7.70 -11.41
CA PHE A 100 2.60 6.70 -10.84
C PHE A 100 1.77 5.47 -10.42
N GLN A 101 2.00 4.33 -11.07
CA GLN A 101 1.21 3.12 -10.84
C GLN A 101 1.84 2.33 -9.72
N PHE A 102 1.22 2.34 -8.55
CA PHE A 102 1.74 1.68 -7.35
C PHE A 102 0.73 0.67 -6.83
N GLY A 103 1.18 -0.58 -6.72
CA GLY A 103 0.33 -1.71 -6.38
C GLY A 103 1.03 -2.80 -5.60
N THR A 104 0.31 -3.89 -5.34
CA THR A 104 0.84 -5.10 -4.70
C THR A 104 0.75 -6.31 -5.62
N LEU A 105 1.56 -7.34 -5.38
CA LEU A 105 1.34 -8.66 -5.95
C LEU A 105 0.16 -9.35 -5.23
N ASP A 106 -0.87 -9.69 -5.99
CA ASP A 106 -2.02 -10.47 -5.54
C ASP A 106 -1.97 -11.87 -6.18
N GLN A 107 -1.55 -12.86 -5.38
CA GLN A 107 -1.48 -14.27 -5.78
C GLN A 107 -2.82 -15.02 -5.63
N GLY A 108 -3.86 -14.34 -5.16
CA GLY A 108 -5.24 -14.84 -5.04
C GLY A 108 -5.46 -15.88 -3.95
N PHE A 109 -4.55 -16.05 -3.00
CA PHE A 109 -4.80 -16.92 -1.84
C PHE A 109 -5.88 -16.32 -0.95
N CYS A 110 -6.82 -17.14 -0.51
CA CYS A 110 -7.87 -16.74 0.42
C CYS A 110 -8.11 -17.85 1.45
N HIS A 111 -8.08 -17.52 2.73
CA HIS A 111 -8.43 -18.44 3.81
C HIS A 111 -9.56 -17.86 4.66
N THR A 112 -10.62 -18.62 4.91
CA THR A 112 -11.70 -18.24 5.82
C THR A 112 -11.67 -19.05 7.10
N LEU A 113 -11.54 -18.35 8.22
CA LEU A 113 -11.56 -18.92 9.58
C LEU A 113 -12.93 -19.41 10.05
N THR A 114 -13.94 -19.44 9.19
CA THR A 114 -15.32 -19.73 9.63
C THR A 114 -15.60 -21.21 9.87
N LEU A 115 -14.60 -22.04 10.19
CA LEU A 115 -14.70 -23.26 11.02
C LEU A 115 -13.38 -24.04 10.92
N PRO A 116 -12.77 -24.49 12.03
CA PRO A 116 -11.50 -25.23 12.04
C PRO A 116 -11.56 -26.62 11.35
N HIS A 117 -12.71 -27.01 10.79
CA HIS A 117 -12.95 -28.33 10.18
C HIS A 117 -13.70 -28.27 8.84
N ARG A 118 -13.62 -27.14 8.11
CA ARG A 118 -14.14 -27.07 6.75
C ARG A 118 -13.02 -27.34 5.72
N PRO A 119 -13.24 -28.20 4.71
CA PRO A 119 -12.37 -28.36 3.56
C PRO A 119 -12.57 -27.21 2.55
N ASP A 120 -12.64 -25.97 3.04
CA ASP A 120 -12.83 -24.79 2.18
C ASP A 120 -11.48 -24.48 1.52
N GLY A 121 -11.44 -24.53 0.19
CA GLY A 121 -10.19 -24.44 -0.57
C GLY A 121 -9.49 -23.08 -0.43
N ILE A 122 -8.17 -23.07 -0.54
CA ILE A 122 -7.33 -21.86 -0.43
C ILE A 122 -7.32 -21.01 -1.70
N TYR A 123 -7.95 -21.52 -2.77
CA TYR A 123 -7.82 -20.95 -4.10
C TYR A 123 -9.04 -20.20 -4.63
N VAL A 124 -10.20 -20.30 -3.98
CA VAL A 124 -11.44 -19.68 -4.43
C VAL A 124 -12.01 -18.86 -3.28
N PRO A 125 -12.21 -17.54 -3.45
CA PRO A 125 -12.76 -16.71 -2.39
C PRO A 125 -14.14 -17.23 -1.99
N PRO A 126 -14.48 -17.20 -0.69
CA PRO A 126 -15.75 -17.73 -0.18
C PRO A 126 -16.97 -17.00 -0.78
N ASN A 127 -16.81 -15.70 -1.08
CA ASN A 127 -17.83 -14.80 -1.60
C ASN A 127 -17.17 -13.52 -2.12
N ARG A 128 -17.98 -12.65 -2.74
CA ARG A 128 -17.55 -11.36 -3.27
C ARG A 128 -17.03 -10.42 -2.18
N ASP A 129 -17.62 -10.45 -0.97
CA ASP A 129 -17.23 -9.53 0.11
C ASP A 129 -15.78 -9.78 0.57
N ALA A 130 -15.34 -11.03 0.57
CA ALA A 130 -13.94 -11.38 0.83
C ALA A 130 -12.98 -10.83 -0.24
N MET A 131 -13.35 -10.90 -1.53
CA MET A 131 -12.57 -10.28 -2.59
C MET A 131 -12.49 -8.76 -2.40
N VAL A 132 -13.64 -8.14 -2.12
CA VAL A 132 -13.75 -6.69 -1.93
C VAL A 132 -12.98 -6.23 -0.69
N PHE A 133 -12.88 -7.03 0.37
CA PHE A 133 -12.15 -6.69 1.58
C PHE A 133 -10.66 -6.44 1.31
N ASP A 134 -10.00 -7.33 0.57
CA ASP A 134 -8.58 -7.19 0.22
C ASP A 134 -8.38 -5.94 -0.65
N LEU A 135 -9.24 -5.74 -1.66
CA LEU A 135 -9.22 -4.56 -2.53
C LEU A 135 -9.45 -3.24 -1.76
N GLN A 136 -10.35 -3.25 -0.78
CA GLN A 136 -10.65 -2.07 0.05
C GLN A 136 -9.49 -1.74 0.96
N THR A 137 -8.81 -2.76 1.48
CA THR A 137 -7.61 -2.58 2.28
C THR A 137 -6.50 -1.92 1.46
N LEU A 138 -6.25 -2.39 0.24
CA LEU A 138 -5.27 -1.77 -0.66
C LEU A 138 -5.63 -0.32 -0.98
N LYS A 139 -6.89 -0.05 -1.35
CA LYS A 139 -7.35 1.31 -1.63
C LYS A 139 -7.22 2.22 -0.40
N LYS A 140 -7.49 1.69 0.79
CA LYS A 140 -7.32 2.40 2.07
C LYS A 140 -5.86 2.75 2.34
N LEU A 141 -4.91 1.87 2.01
CA LEU A 141 -3.48 2.16 2.18
C LEU A 141 -2.95 3.19 1.17
N GLY A 142 -3.69 3.43 0.08
CA GLY A 142 -3.34 4.43 -0.94
C GLY A 142 -2.88 3.83 -2.27
N PHE A 143 -2.90 2.51 -2.42
CA PHE A 143 -2.59 1.87 -3.70
C PHE A 143 -3.64 2.21 -4.76
N ASN A 144 -3.17 2.38 -6.00
CA ASN A 144 -4.02 2.66 -7.16
C ASN A 144 -3.99 1.54 -8.21
N MET A 145 -3.16 0.52 -7.99
CA MET A 145 -2.95 -0.60 -8.89
C MET A 145 -2.76 -1.89 -8.09
N LEU A 146 -2.90 -3.04 -8.74
CA LEU A 146 -2.44 -4.34 -8.26
C LEU A 146 -1.99 -5.19 -9.46
N ARG A 147 -1.06 -6.11 -9.23
CA ARG A 147 -0.64 -7.10 -10.23
C ARG A 147 -1.17 -8.46 -9.82
N LYS A 148 -2.07 -9.02 -10.64
CA LYS A 148 -2.60 -10.36 -10.45
C LYS A 148 -1.54 -11.37 -10.88
N HIS A 149 -0.96 -12.05 -9.91
CA HIS A 149 0.35 -12.68 -10.03
C HIS A 149 0.32 -14.21 -9.84
N VAL A 150 1.50 -14.84 -10.04
CA VAL A 150 1.73 -16.27 -9.85
C VAL A 150 1.71 -16.65 -8.38
N SER A 151 0.93 -17.68 -8.06
CA SER A 151 1.11 -18.42 -6.82
C SER A 151 2.21 -19.45 -7.03
N SER A 152 3.25 -19.36 -6.20
CA SER A 152 4.08 -20.52 -5.93
C SER A 152 3.42 -21.38 -4.82
N SER A 153 3.29 -22.69 -5.04
CA SER A 153 2.95 -23.65 -3.99
C SER A 153 4.07 -24.67 -3.85
N SER A 154 4.48 -24.90 -2.60
CA SER A 154 5.52 -25.85 -2.25
C SER A 154 5.04 -27.30 -2.45
N ARG A 155 5.95 -28.17 -2.91
CA ARG A 155 5.67 -29.58 -3.19
C ARG A 155 5.34 -30.36 -1.92
N VAL A 156 4.07 -30.75 -1.71
CA VAL A 156 3.74 -31.81 -0.74
C VAL A 156 3.77 -33.16 -1.45
N THR A 157 4.78 -33.97 -1.17
CA THR A 157 4.88 -35.35 -1.67
C THR A 157 4.09 -36.28 -0.75
N LEU A 158 2.92 -36.77 -1.17
CA LEU A 158 2.21 -37.83 -0.44
C LEU A 158 2.79 -39.22 -0.82
N PRO A 159 3.01 -40.15 0.13
CA PRO A 159 3.75 -41.39 -0.13
C PRO A 159 3.06 -42.41 -1.06
N THR A 160 1.80 -42.18 -1.48
CA THR A 160 1.00 -43.21 -2.16
C THR A 160 0.14 -42.71 -3.32
N ALA A 161 0.22 -41.42 -3.68
CA ALA A 161 -0.41 -40.89 -4.87
C ALA A 161 0.41 -39.69 -5.37
N GLU A 162 0.88 -39.75 -6.62
CA GLU A 162 1.47 -38.62 -7.33
C GLU A 162 0.39 -37.53 -7.53
N LEU A 163 0.17 -36.70 -6.52
CA LEU A 163 -0.55 -35.44 -6.63
C LEU A 163 0.45 -34.32 -6.46
N THR A 164 1.01 -33.87 -7.59
CA THR A 164 1.85 -32.67 -7.66
C THR A 164 0.91 -31.46 -7.68
N PHE A 165 0.78 -30.76 -6.54
CA PHE A 165 0.12 -29.46 -6.53
C PHE A 165 1.01 -28.45 -7.26
N THR A 166 0.42 -27.81 -8.28
CA THR A 166 1.12 -27.01 -9.29
C THR A 166 0.85 -25.53 -9.01
N LEU A 167 1.91 -24.74 -9.15
CA LEU A 167 1.95 -23.28 -9.12
C LEU A 167 0.87 -22.71 -10.06
N GLN A 168 0.04 -21.77 -9.60
CA GLN A 168 -1.06 -21.24 -10.42
C GLN A 168 -1.11 -19.72 -10.33
N ILE A 169 -0.76 -19.04 -11.42
CA ILE A 169 -1.33 -17.70 -11.69
C ILE A 169 -2.83 -17.89 -11.83
N LYS A 170 -3.59 -17.03 -11.16
CA LYS A 170 -5.05 -17.08 -11.23
C LYS A 170 -5.59 -16.01 -12.16
N VAL A 171 -6.40 -16.47 -13.10
CA VAL A 171 -7.49 -15.66 -13.65
C VAL A 171 -8.63 -15.70 -12.65
N GLU A 172 -8.98 -14.55 -12.10
CA GLU A 172 -10.07 -14.45 -11.13
C GLU A 172 -11.44 -14.50 -11.79
N SER A 173 -12.49 -14.65 -10.99
CA SER A 173 -13.86 -14.51 -11.50
C SER A 173 -14.13 -13.09 -11.99
N ALA A 174 -15.10 -12.92 -12.91
CA ALA A 174 -15.56 -11.61 -13.38
C ALA A 174 -15.98 -10.65 -12.25
N LEU A 175 -16.40 -11.19 -11.09
CA LEU A 175 -16.79 -10.41 -9.92
C LEU A 175 -15.61 -9.64 -9.30
N TYR A 176 -14.40 -10.21 -9.38
CA TYR A 176 -13.17 -9.57 -8.89
C TYR A 176 -12.81 -8.37 -9.77
N TYR A 177 -12.78 -8.56 -11.09
CA TYR A 177 -12.50 -7.48 -12.03
C TYR A 177 -13.56 -6.38 -11.95
N GLN A 178 -14.84 -6.75 -11.82
CA GLN A 178 -15.92 -5.81 -11.58
C GLN A 178 -15.70 -5.00 -10.29
N ALA A 179 -15.27 -5.62 -9.20
CA ALA A 179 -14.99 -4.89 -7.96
C ALA A 179 -13.85 -3.88 -8.16
N CYS A 180 -12.79 -4.25 -8.90
CA CYS A 180 -11.71 -3.33 -9.23
C CYS A 180 -12.17 -2.17 -10.13
N ASP A 181 -13.04 -2.44 -11.10
CA ASP A 181 -13.64 -1.45 -11.99
C ASP A 181 -14.50 -0.43 -11.21
N GLU A 182 -15.29 -0.91 -10.25
CA GLU A 182 -16.16 -0.09 -9.40
C GLU A 182 -15.38 0.74 -8.36
N MET A 183 -14.26 0.20 -7.85
CA MET A 183 -13.43 0.85 -6.83
C MET A 183 -12.33 1.75 -7.39
N GLY A 184 -11.99 1.59 -8.68
CA GLY A 184 -10.90 2.33 -9.32
C GLY A 184 -9.54 1.80 -8.90
N LEU A 185 -9.27 0.52 -9.19
CA LEU A 185 -7.93 -0.08 -9.09
C LEU A 185 -7.49 -0.54 -10.48
N LEU A 186 -6.27 -0.16 -10.88
CA LEU A 186 -5.66 -0.68 -12.09
C LEU A 186 -5.20 -2.12 -11.87
N ILE A 187 -5.24 -2.94 -12.90
CA ILE A 187 -4.79 -4.33 -12.85
C ILE A 187 -3.73 -4.56 -13.92
N PHE A 188 -2.59 -5.08 -13.48
CA PHE A 188 -1.64 -5.78 -14.34
C PHE A 188 -1.99 -7.26 -14.27
N GLN A 189 -2.38 -7.85 -15.38
CA GLN A 189 -2.83 -9.24 -15.41
C GLN A 189 -1.74 -10.12 -15.98
N ASP A 190 -1.18 -11.01 -15.15
CA ASP A 190 -0.26 -12.04 -15.60
C ASP A 190 -1.01 -13.15 -16.34
N MET A 191 -0.40 -13.66 -17.40
CA MET A 191 -0.80 -14.88 -18.10
C MET A 191 -0.40 -16.09 -17.26
N PRO A 192 -1.28 -17.10 -17.07
CA PRO A 192 -0.87 -18.25 -16.31
C PRO A 192 0.36 -19.00 -16.80
N ALA A 193 1.41 -18.94 -15.98
CA ALA A 193 2.75 -19.30 -16.35
C ALA A 193 2.87 -20.82 -16.45
N LEU A 194 3.70 -21.22 -17.39
CA LEU A 194 4.28 -22.57 -17.37
C LEU A 194 5.25 -22.68 -16.19
N ARG A 195 5.67 -23.91 -15.88
CA ARG A 195 6.55 -24.17 -14.73
C ARG A 195 7.81 -23.29 -14.73
N PRO A 196 8.35 -22.93 -13.54
CA PRO A 196 9.66 -22.32 -13.38
C PRO A 196 10.74 -23.12 -14.11
N LEU A 197 11.82 -22.44 -14.51
CA LEU A 197 12.96 -23.09 -15.15
C LEU A 197 13.59 -24.09 -14.17
N GLN A 198 13.38 -25.37 -14.43
CA GLN A 198 13.96 -26.45 -13.65
C GLN A 198 15.18 -27.04 -14.37
N GLN A 199 16.16 -27.45 -13.58
CA GLN A 199 17.33 -28.17 -14.05
C GLN A 199 17.23 -29.65 -13.66
N HIS A 200 17.58 -30.53 -14.59
CA HIS A 200 17.64 -31.97 -14.39
C HIS A 200 19.07 -32.46 -14.58
N THR A 201 19.62 -33.18 -13.60
CA THR A 201 20.94 -33.79 -13.73
C THR A 201 20.79 -35.19 -14.32
N LEU A 202 21.33 -35.38 -15.53
CA LEU A 202 21.35 -36.67 -16.21
C LEU A 202 22.31 -37.65 -15.52
N ALA A 203 22.16 -38.95 -15.80
CA ALA A 203 23.01 -40.01 -15.23
C ALA A 203 24.52 -39.85 -15.55
N ASN A 204 24.86 -39.06 -16.57
CA ASN A 204 26.23 -38.69 -16.93
C ASN A 204 26.71 -37.39 -16.24
N CYS A 205 26.03 -36.95 -15.19
CA CYS A 205 26.30 -35.70 -14.45
C CYS A 205 26.17 -34.42 -15.29
N THR A 206 25.51 -34.45 -16.46
CA THR A 206 25.21 -33.24 -17.23
C THR A 206 23.90 -32.62 -16.73
N VAL A 207 23.92 -31.32 -16.46
CA VAL A 207 22.73 -30.56 -16.07
C VAL A 207 22.03 -30.04 -17.33
N VAL A 208 20.74 -30.34 -17.49
CA VAL A 208 19.91 -29.87 -18.61
C VAL A 208 18.71 -29.09 -18.08
N THR A 209 18.40 -27.97 -18.72
CA THR A 209 17.17 -27.20 -18.41
C THR A 209 15.97 -27.89 -19.05
N ILE A 210 14.90 -28.08 -18.28
CA ILE A 210 13.68 -28.69 -18.80
C ILE A 210 12.78 -27.62 -19.42
N LEU A 211 12.94 -27.41 -20.73
CA LEU A 211 12.14 -26.46 -21.49
C LEU A 211 10.75 -27.03 -21.85
N PRO A 212 9.75 -26.16 -22.12
CA PRO A 212 8.47 -26.62 -22.64
C PRO A 212 8.60 -27.19 -24.05
N ASP A 213 7.80 -28.20 -24.37
CA ASP A 213 7.70 -28.74 -25.73
C ASP A 213 6.76 -27.91 -26.62
N ALA A 214 6.71 -28.26 -27.91
CA ALA A 214 5.90 -27.55 -28.90
C ALA A 214 4.38 -27.60 -28.61
N ALA A 215 3.88 -28.68 -28.01
CA ALA A 215 2.47 -28.80 -27.66
C ALA A 215 2.12 -27.92 -26.45
N GLN A 216 3.01 -27.87 -25.46
CA GLN A 216 2.89 -26.97 -24.31
C GLN A 216 2.94 -25.49 -24.72
N GLN A 217 3.82 -25.13 -25.64
CA GLN A 217 3.87 -23.78 -26.21
C GLN A 217 2.58 -23.44 -26.97
N ALA A 218 2.08 -24.35 -27.81
CA ALA A 218 0.83 -24.14 -28.53
C ALA A 218 -0.38 -23.97 -27.59
N GLU A 219 -0.45 -24.74 -26.51
CA GLU A 219 -1.50 -24.60 -25.50
C GLU A 219 -1.37 -23.29 -24.72
N PHE A 220 -0.14 -22.87 -24.38
CA PHE A 220 0.11 -21.58 -23.74
C PHE A 220 -0.37 -20.41 -24.62
N THR A 221 -0.04 -20.43 -25.92
CA THR A 221 -0.56 -19.45 -26.88
C THR A 221 -2.09 -19.46 -26.94
N ARG A 222 -2.72 -20.63 -27.04
CA ARG A 222 -4.18 -20.75 -27.08
C ARG A 222 -4.86 -20.19 -25.84
N GLN A 223 -4.28 -20.42 -24.65
CA GLN A 223 -4.81 -19.91 -23.38
C GLN A 223 -4.60 -18.40 -23.24
N LEU A 224 -3.47 -17.87 -23.73
CA LEU A 224 -3.21 -16.42 -23.78
C LEU A 224 -4.26 -15.71 -24.64
N GLU A 225 -4.57 -16.25 -25.83
CA GLU A 225 -5.63 -15.70 -26.68
C GLU A 225 -6.99 -15.67 -25.97
N LEU A 226 -7.35 -16.75 -25.28
CA LEU A 226 -8.60 -16.83 -24.52
C LEU A 226 -8.65 -15.81 -23.37
N LEU A 227 -7.55 -15.67 -22.63
CA LEU A 227 -7.44 -14.73 -21.51
C LEU A 227 -7.71 -13.30 -21.98
N VAL A 228 -7.01 -12.86 -23.04
CA VAL A 228 -7.16 -11.50 -23.60
C VAL A 228 -8.59 -11.29 -24.09
N VAL A 229 -9.16 -12.24 -24.84
CA VAL A 229 -10.53 -12.12 -25.37
C VAL A 229 -11.58 -12.05 -24.26
N GLN A 230 -11.42 -12.82 -23.18
CA GLN A 230 -12.36 -12.83 -22.06
C GLN A 230 -12.29 -11.56 -21.21
N GLN A 231 -11.10 -10.97 -21.09
CA GLN A 231 -10.84 -9.90 -20.11
C GLN A 231 -10.79 -8.49 -20.69
N ARG A 232 -10.70 -8.32 -22.02
CA ARG A 232 -10.59 -7.00 -22.68
C ARG A 232 -11.71 -6.01 -22.35
N ASN A 233 -12.84 -6.47 -21.83
CA ASN A 233 -13.98 -5.62 -21.46
C ASN A 233 -13.81 -4.92 -20.10
N PHE A 234 -12.89 -5.37 -19.24
CA PHE A 234 -12.69 -4.79 -17.90
C PHE A 234 -11.78 -3.55 -17.95
N PRO A 235 -12.29 -2.32 -17.71
CA PRO A 235 -11.48 -1.10 -17.81
C PRO A 235 -10.29 -1.05 -16.84
N SER A 236 -10.37 -1.72 -15.69
CA SER A 236 -9.30 -1.83 -14.69
C SER A 236 -8.04 -2.48 -15.22
N ILE A 237 -8.15 -3.49 -16.08
CA ILE A 237 -6.99 -4.16 -16.66
C ILE A 237 -6.33 -3.18 -17.63
N VAL A 238 -5.07 -2.80 -17.39
CA VAL A 238 -4.34 -1.82 -18.21
C VAL A 238 -3.11 -2.40 -18.88
N THR A 239 -2.60 -3.52 -18.36
CA THR A 239 -1.41 -4.20 -18.84
C THR A 239 -1.63 -5.71 -18.82
N TYR A 240 -1.19 -6.41 -19.86
CA TYR A 240 -1.00 -7.85 -19.85
C TYR A 240 0.47 -8.20 -19.66
N ILE A 241 0.77 -9.14 -18.76
CA ILE A 241 2.11 -9.68 -18.54
C ILE A 241 2.16 -11.10 -19.11
N VAL A 242 3.11 -11.39 -20.01
CA VAL A 242 3.18 -12.71 -20.67
C VAL A 242 4.03 -13.70 -19.88
N TYR A 243 5.25 -13.33 -19.51
CA TYR A 243 6.15 -14.15 -18.71
C TYR A 243 6.56 -13.45 -17.42
N ASN A 244 6.75 -14.25 -16.37
CA ASN A 244 7.34 -13.84 -15.10
C ASN A 244 8.66 -14.59 -14.90
N GLU A 245 9.77 -13.91 -14.61
CA GLU A 245 11.06 -14.50 -14.21
C GLU A 245 11.54 -15.64 -15.16
N GLY A 246 11.23 -15.55 -16.45
CA GLY A 246 11.53 -16.60 -17.42
C GLY A 246 10.82 -17.95 -17.17
N TRP A 247 9.77 -18.01 -16.36
CA TRP A 247 9.00 -19.22 -16.09
C TRP A 247 8.37 -19.76 -17.38
N GLY A 248 8.88 -20.91 -17.84
CA GLY A 248 8.55 -21.53 -19.11
C GLY A 248 8.87 -20.70 -20.35
N GLN A 249 9.73 -19.68 -20.22
CA GLN A 249 10.25 -18.92 -21.35
C GLN A 249 11.30 -19.75 -22.10
N ILE A 250 11.28 -19.65 -23.43
CA ILE A 250 12.30 -20.27 -24.29
C ILE A 250 13.26 -19.19 -24.79
N THR A 251 14.47 -19.16 -24.25
CA THR A 251 15.48 -18.13 -24.54
C THR A 251 16.33 -18.40 -25.79
N THR A 252 16.01 -19.43 -26.58
CA THR A 252 16.80 -19.77 -27.79
C THR A 252 16.29 -19.10 -29.06
N TYR A 253 15.00 -18.78 -29.14
CA TYR A 253 14.38 -18.15 -30.31
C TYR A 253 13.35 -17.07 -29.96
N TYR A 254 13.17 -16.78 -28.68
CA TYR A 254 12.39 -15.64 -28.17
C TYR A 254 10.90 -15.64 -28.62
N PRO A 255 10.08 -16.63 -28.22
CA PRO A 255 8.66 -16.68 -28.57
C PRO A 255 7.86 -15.45 -28.12
N GLU A 256 8.34 -14.72 -27.11
CA GLU A 256 7.71 -13.52 -26.57
C GLU A 256 7.38 -12.46 -27.62
N PHE A 257 8.18 -12.30 -28.69
CA PHE A 257 7.87 -11.34 -29.76
C PHE A 257 6.56 -11.70 -30.48
N GLY A 258 6.40 -12.98 -30.85
CA GLY A 258 5.19 -13.44 -31.52
C GLY A 258 3.97 -13.44 -30.59
N LEU A 259 4.17 -13.77 -29.31
CA LEU A 259 3.11 -13.73 -28.31
C LEU A 259 2.63 -12.28 -28.07
N THR A 260 3.54 -11.32 -28.00
CA THR A 260 3.18 -9.91 -27.85
C THR A 260 2.44 -9.35 -29.06
N ASP A 261 2.83 -9.74 -30.28
CA ASP A 261 2.09 -9.39 -31.48
C ASP A 261 0.65 -9.93 -31.45
N ILE A 262 0.46 -11.17 -30.96
CA ILE A 262 -0.88 -11.77 -30.79
C ILE A 262 -1.71 -10.96 -29.79
N VAL A 263 -1.15 -10.61 -28.61
CA VAL A 263 -1.87 -9.81 -27.61
C VAL A 263 -2.26 -8.46 -28.20
N LYS A 264 -1.34 -7.76 -28.88
CA LYS A 264 -1.62 -6.44 -29.50
C LYS A 264 -2.62 -6.52 -30.65
N GLN A 265 -2.67 -7.64 -31.37
CA GLN A 265 -3.67 -7.87 -32.41
C GLN A 265 -5.07 -8.09 -31.82
N LEU A 266 -5.16 -8.84 -30.72
CA LEU A 266 -6.43 -9.12 -30.06
C LEU A 266 -6.96 -7.92 -29.26
N ASP A 267 -6.06 -7.15 -28.66
CA ASP A 267 -6.36 -5.98 -27.88
C ASP A 267 -5.29 -4.89 -28.01
N PRO A 268 -5.44 -3.95 -28.96
CA PRO A 268 -4.52 -2.84 -29.16
C PRO A 268 -4.68 -1.71 -28.12
N THR A 269 -5.57 -1.85 -27.13
CA THR A 269 -5.96 -0.77 -26.21
C THR A 269 -5.21 -0.78 -24.88
N ARG A 270 -4.36 -1.78 -24.66
CA ARG A 270 -3.61 -2.03 -23.43
C ARG A 270 -2.11 -2.14 -23.73
N LEU A 271 -1.29 -1.94 -22.70
CA LEU A 271 0.14 -2.19 -22.79
C LEU A 271 0.43 -3.67 -22.59
N VAL A 272 1.56 -4.13 -23.12
CA VAL A 272 2.06 -5.49 -22.92
C VAL A 272 3.43 -5.43 -22.29
N ASP A 273 3.59 -6.06 -21.13
CA ASP A 273 4.89 -6.44 -20.61
C ASP A 273 5.12 -7.92 -21.01
N SER A 274 6.13 -8.17 -21.82
CA SER A 274 6.37 -9.52 -22.34
C SER A 274 7.04 -10.41 -21.32
N THR A 275 7.89 -9.82 -20.49
CA THR A 275 8.82 -10.50 -19.60
C THR A 275 9.07 -9.59 -18.42
N SER A 276 8.32 -9.83 -17.35
CA SER A 276 8.61 -9.24 -16.05
C SER A 276 9.79 -9.97 -15.44
N GLY A 277 10.86 -9.24 -15.10
CA GLY A 277 12.07 -9.88 -14.59
C GLY A 277 12.89 -10.57 -15.68
N TRP A 278 13.69 -11.56 -15.27
CA TRP A 278 14.78 -12.18 -16.02
C TRP A 278 14.55 -12.36 -17.55
N TYR A 279 15.64 -12.28 -18.31
CA TYR A 279 15.69 -12.54 -19.77
C TYR A 279 14.73 -11.68 -20.62
N ASP A 280 14.56 -10.40 -20.29
CA ASP A 280 13.86 -9.44 -21.15
C ASP A 280 14.70 -9.10 -22.41
N HIS A 281 14.11 -9.33 -23.58
CA HIS A 281 14.70 -9.04 -24.89
C HIS A 281 14.07 -7.82 -25.59
N GLY A 282 13.19 -7.08 -24.91
CA GLY A 282 12.58 -5.85 -25.40
C GLY A 282 11.37 -6.04 -26.31
N ALA A 283 10.63 -7.15 -26.15
CA ALA A 283 9.39 -7.39 -26.90
C ALA A 283 8.21 -6.54 -26.39
N GLY A 284 8.22 -6.16 -25.10
CA GLY A 284 7.17 -5.43 -24.43
C GLY A 284 7.13 -3.93 -24.75
N ASP A 285 6.08 -3.26 -24.27
CA ASP A 285 5.92 -1.81 -24.33
C ASP A 285 6.77 -1.08 -23.30
N PHE A 286 7.14 -1.76 -22.21
CA PHE A 286 8.05 -1.30 -21.16
C PHE A 286 8.72 -2.52 -20.49
N SER A 287 9.79 -2.27 -19.73
CA SER A 287 10.50 -3.30 -18.96
C SER A 287 10.19 -3.18 -17.47
N VAL A 288 10.13 -4.32 -16.79
CA VAL A 288 10.05 -4.40 -15.33
C VAL A 288 11.38 -4.94 -14.82
N CYS A 289 12.04 -4.17 -13.96
CA CYS A 289 13.26 -4.62 -13.27
C CYS A 289 12.86 -5.25 -11.93
N GLU A 290 13.12 -6.54 -11.78
CA GLU A 290 13.12 -7.20 -10.47
C GLU A 290 14.54 -7.10 -9.92
N SER A 291 14.72 -6.35 -8.84
CA SER A 291 15.99 -6.26 -8.13
C SER A 291 16.01 -7.30 -7.02
N ASP A 292 16.62 -8.46 -7.26
CA ASP A 292 16.93 -9.45 -6.21
C ASP A 292 17.88 -8.91 -5.13
N ASP A 293 18.52 -7.74 -5.36
CA ASP A 293 19.60 -7.21 -4.53
C ASP A 293 19.28 -5.92 -3.74
N SER A 294 18.02 -5.42 -3.65
CA SER A 294 17.77 -4.19 -2.86
C SER A 294 16.35 -3.90 -2.35
N PHE A 295 15.43 -4.85 -2.33
CA PHE A 295 14.16 -4.66 -1.62
C PHE A 295 13.80 -5.97 -0.92
N ASP A 296 14.57 -6.32 0.10
CA ASP A 296 14.29 -7.47 0.96
C ASP A 296 12.85 -7.34 1.45
N ALA A 297 11.99 -8.27 1.04
CA ALA A 297 10.65 -8.29 1.58
C ALA A 297 10.76 -8.54 3.09
N ILE A 298 9.95 -7.82 3.84
CA ILE A 298 10.08 -7.75 5.28
C ILE A 298 9.07 -8.70 5.91
N LEU A 299 9.52 -9.55 6.82
CA LEU A 299 8.71 -10.53 7.55
C LEU A 299 8.59 -10.15 9.02
N GLN A 300 7.59 -10.66 9.73
CA GLN A 300 7.45 -10.46 11.18
C GLN A 300 7.48 -11.80 11.96
N THR A 301 8.28 -11.91 13.03
CA THR A 301 8.43 -13.16 13.81
C THR A 301 7.28 -13.52 14.75
N ASP A 302 6.43 -12.57 15.16
CA ASP A 302 5.35 -12.84 16.14
C ASP A 302 4.17 -13.65 15.55
N ASP A 303 4.22 -13.95 14.24
CA ASP A 303 3.15 -14.58 13.48
C ASP A 303 3.21 -16.11 13.45
N VAL A 304 4.05 -16.80 14.23
CA VAL A 304 4.12 -18.29 14.20
C VAL A 304 2.74 -18.98 14.31
N PRO A 305 1.76 -18.53 15.13
CA PRO A 305 0.41 -19.09 15.15
C PRO A 305 -0.45 -18.71 13.93
N SER A 306 -0.06 -17.65 13.23
CA SER A 306 -0.67 -17.09 12.02
C SER A 306 0.07 -17.53 10.75
N LEU A 307 1.04 -18.45 10.81
CA LEU A 307 1.69 -18.96 9.61
C LEU A 307 0.89 -20.11 9.01
N TRP A 308 0.99 -20.26 7.69
CA TRP A 308 0.53 -21.48 7.05
C TRP A 308 1.41 -22.66 7.51
N ASN A 309 0.79 -23.74 8.00
CA ASN A 309 1.48 -24.86 8.66
C ASN A 309 2.21 -25.80 7.66
N VAL A 310 3.14 -25.27 6.88
CA VAL A 310 4.05 -26.05 6.03
C VAL A 310 5.46 -25.89 6.60
N GLN A 311 5.90 -26.88 7.36
CA GLN A 311 7.17 -26.83 8.08
C GLN A 311 8.37 -26.58 7.16
N GLU A 312 8.40 -27.20 5.98
CA GLU A 312 9.47 -27.03 5.00
C GLU A 312 9.59 -25.58 4.50
N ALA A 313 8.44 -24.93 4.25
CA ALA A 313 8.40 -23.50 3.94
C ALA A 313 8.94 -22.68 5.11
N ILE A 314 8.42 -22.92 6.32
CA ILE A 314 8.82 -22.22 7.56
C ILE A 314 10.33 -22.31 7.79
N ASP A 315 10.93 -23.48 7.55
CA ASP A 315 12.35 -23.73 7.76
C ASP A 315 13.26 -22.96 6.77
N THR A 316 12.71 -22.47 5.65
CA THR A 316 13.44 -21.74 4.60
C THR A 316 13.18 -20.24 4.58
N ILE A 317 12.26 -19.73 5.40
CA ILE A 317 11.83 -18.33 5.43
C ILE A 317 13.01 -17.34 5.57
N ASN A 318 14.00 -17.67 6.42
CA ASN A 318 15.15 -16.81 6.70
C ASN A 318 16.20 -16.76 5.57
N GLN A 319 16.00 -17.53 4.48
CA GLN A 319 16.90 -17.58 3.34
C GLN A 319 16.46 -16.66 2.21
N THR A 320 15.20 -16.21 2.22
CA THR A 320 14.58 -15.47 1.11
C THR A 320 14.29 -14.00 1.45
N TYR A 321 14.12 -13.67 2.73
CA TYR A 321 13.56 -12.38 3.16
C TYR A 321 14.19 -11.85 4.45
N GLU A 322 14.17 -10.52 4.61
CA GLU A 322 14.56 -9.87 5.87
C GLU A 322 13.48 -10.14 6.92
N ILE A 323 13.89 -10.66 8.08
CA ILE A 323 12.97 -10.94 9.18
C ILE A 323 13.08 -9.83 10.22
N ASP A 324 12.04 -9.01 10.32
CA ASP A 324 11.83 -8.09 11.42
C ASP A 324 11.14 -8.78 12.59
N THR A 325 11.54 -8.41 13.81
CA THR A 325 11.02 -9.06 15.01
C THR A 325 9.72 -8.44 15.52
N THR A 326 9.33 -7.24 15.04
CA THR A 326 8.14 -6.50 15.52
C THR A 326 7.44 -5.75 14.39
N ILE A 327 6.14 -5.45 14.54
CA ILE A 327 5.36 -4.58 13.61
C ILE A 327 6.02 -3.21 13.47
N GLU A 328 6.60 -2.68 14.53
CA GLU A 328 7.26 -1.37 14.52
C GLU A 328 8.51 -1.38 13.63
N ALA A 329 9.36 -2.41 13.76
CA ALA A 329 10.51 -2.60 12.88
C ALA A 329 10.07 -2.79 11.42
N TRP A 330 9.04 -3.61 11.20
CA TRP A 330 8.46 -3.85 9.88
C TRP A 330 8.00 -2.55 9.20
N ASN A 331 7.30 -1.69 9.95
CA ASN A 331 6.84 -0.40 9.43
C ASN A 331 7.98 0.59 9.21
N TYR A 332 8.98 0.61 10.09
CA TYR A 332 10.18 1.41 9.88
C TYR A 332 10.90 0.99 8.60
N ARG A 333 11.10 -0.31 8.37
CA ARG A 333 11.73 -0.83 7.16
C ARG A 333 10.85 -0.56 5.93
N GLY A 334 9.54 -0.75 6.00
CA GLY A 334 8.60 -0.40 4.94
C GLY A 334 8.71 1.07 4.52
N HIS A 335 8.76 1.99 5.48
CA HIS A 335 9.00 3.42 5.23
C HIS A 335 10.34 3.68 4.52
N ARG A 336 11.41 2.99 4.93
CA ARG A 336 12.73 3.10 4.28
C ARG A 336 12.68 2.64 2.82
N LEU A 337 12.04 1.50 2.55
CA LEU A 337 11.90 0.96 1.20
C LEU A 337 11.06 1.89 0.31
N LEU A 338 9.95 2.44 0.82
CA LEU A 338 9.15 3.42 0.06
C LEU A 338 9.95 4.71 -0.21
N GLY A 339 10.81 5.12 0.72
CA GLY A 339 11.76 6.22 0.52
C GLY A 339 12.80 5.95 -0.58
N GLU A 340 13.33 4.72 -0.63
CA GLU A 340 14.27 4.30 -1.68
C GLU A 340 13.59 4.20 -3.04
N LEU A 341 12.35 3.70 -3.10
CA LEU A 341 11.53 3.74 -4.30
C LEU A 341 11.31 5.19 -4.77
N LEU A 342 11.01 6.11 -3.85
CA LEU A 342 10.87 7.53 -4.18
C LEU A 342 12.15 8.12 -4.79
N ASP A 343 13.32 7.72 -4.28
CA ASP A 343 14.60 8.12 -4.87
C ASP A 343 14.77 7.53 -6.27
N GLN A 344 14.35 6.27 -6.51
CA GLN A 344 14.34 5.68 -7.84
C GLN A 344 13.45 6.46 -8.83
N VAL A 345 12.29 6.92 -8.37
CA VAL A 345 11.36 7.73 -9.17
C VAL A 345 11.93 9.12 -9.48
N LYS A 346 12.63 9.74 -8.53
CA LYS A 346 13.20 11.08 -8.69
C LYS A 346 14.48 11.10 -9.50
N MET A 347 15.36 10.11 -9.31
CA MET A 347 16.70 10.08 -9.90
C MET A 347 16.75 9.31 -11.22
N TYR A 348 15.81 8.39 -11.45
CA TYR A 348 15.80 7.51 -12.63
C TYR A 348 14.44 7.55 -13.35
N SER A 349 14.29 6.70 -14.36
CA SER A 349 13.08 6.64 -15.22
C SER A 349 11.97 5.75 -14.67
N CYS A 350 11.95 5.48 -13.36
CA CYS A 350 10.96 4.61 -12.74
C CYS A 350 9.56 5.22 -12.85
N SER A 351 8.60 4.43 -13.35
CA SER A 351 7.23 4.88 -13.68
C SER A 351 6.12 4.18 -12.88
N GLY A 352 6.49 3.22 -12.03
CA GLY A 352 5.58 2.51 -11.16
C GLY A 352 6.35 1.66 -10.15
N GLY A 353 5.64 0.99 -9.25
CA GLY A 353 6.22 0.06 -8.29
C GLY A 353 5.21 -1.01 -7.90
N ILE A 354 5.72 -2.18 -7.55
CA ILE A 354 4.93 -3.31 -7.11
C ILE A 354 5.51 -3.82 -5.80
N TRP A 355 4.68 -3.84 -4.76
CA TRP A 355 5.04 -4.36 -3.46
C TRP A 355 4.68 -5.84 -3.35
N THR A 356 5.64 -6.67 -2.98
CA THR A 356 5.42 -8.09 -2.65
C THR A 356 5.13 -8.19 -1.15
N GLN A 357 3.90 -8.46 -0.71
CA GLN A 357 2.68 -8.80 -1.45
C GLN A 357 1.39 -8.40 -0.71
N THR A 358 0.19 -8.58 -1.28
CA THR A 358 -1.08 -8.23 -0.61
C THR A 358 -1.27 -9.02 0.69
N THR A 359 -1.15 -10.34 0.62
CA THR A 359 -1.39 -11.25 1.75
C THR A 359 -0.36 -12.36 1.78
N ASP A 360 -0.07 -12.93 2.95
CA ASP A 360 0.79 -14.11 3.04
C ASP A 360 0.24 -15.28 2.22
N VAL A 361 1.16 -16.08 1.69
CA VAL A 361 0.89 -17.25 0.85
C VAL A 361 1.68 -18.47 1.33
N GLU A 362 1.51 -19.62 0.66
CA GLU A 362 2.24 -20.85 0.99
C GLU A 362 3.74 -20.72 0.72
N GLY A 363 4.52 -20.33 1.72
CA GLY A 363 5.98 -20.21 1.62
C GLY A 363 6.53 -18.80 1.72
N GLU A 364 5.67 -17.79 1.66
CA GLU A 364 6.07 -16.38 1.69
C GLU A 364 5.16 -15.62 2.67
N VAL A 365 5.77 -14.97 3.68
CA VAL A 365 5.06 -14.37 4.83
C VAL A 365 5.29 -12.86 4.96
N ASN A 366 5.48 -12.22 3.80
CA ASN A 366 5.75 -10.79 3.58
C ASN A 366 4.50 -10.01 3.13
N GLY A 367 3.31 -10.55 3.35
CA GLY A 367 2.06 -9.88 3.02
C GLY A 367 1.86 -8.59 3.82
N LEU A 368 1.11 -7.63 3.27
CA LEU A 368 0.56 -6.53 4.07
C LEU A 368 -0.47 -7.06 5.09
N LEU A 369 -1.17 -8.13 4.71
CA LEU A 369 -2.08 -8.88 5.56
C LEU A 369 -1.53 -10.28 5.82
N THR A 370 -1.78 -10.79 7.02
CA THR A 370 -1.62 -12.22 7.32
C THR A 370 -2.52 -13.09 6.44
N TYR A 371 -2.18 -14.37 6.28
CA TYR A 371 -2.94 -15.31 5.42
C TYR A 371 -4.44 -15.35 5.77
N ASP A 372 -4.80 -15.16 7.04
CA ASP A 372 -6.16 -15.19 7.58
C ASP A 372 -6.80 -13.80 7.72
N ARG A 373 -6.10 -12.74 7.27
CA ARG A 373 -6.52 -11.33 7.30
C ARG A 373 -6.82 -10.79 8.71
N ARG A 374 -6.33 -11.45 9.77
CA ARG A 374 -6.53 -10.95 11.14
C ARG A 374 -5.63 -9.78 11.49
N VAL A 375 -4.41 -9.80 10.96
CA VAL A 375 -3.40 -8.78 11.22
C VAL A 375 -3.10 -8.03 9.93
N LEU A 376 -3.32 -6.72 9.97
CA LEU A 376 -2.81 -5.76 8.99
C LEU A 376 -1.49 -5.21 9.54
N ARG A 377 -0.37 -5.51 8.87
CA ARG A 377 0.97 -5.08 9.32
C ARG A 377 1.23 -3.58 9.11
N PRO A 378 0.80 -2.96 8.01
CA PRO A 378 0.98 -1.52 7.79
C PRO A 378 0.35 -0.63 8.86
N ASP A 379 1.11 0.34 9.37
CA ASP A 379 0.58 1.56 9.94
C ASP A 379 -0.10 2.35 8.80
N VAL A 380 -1.43 2.40 8.84
CA VAL A 380 -2.23 2.98 7.78
C VAL A 380 -1.86 4.44 7.51
N ALA A 381 -1.60 5.24 8.55
CA ALA A 381 -1.34 6.66 8.38
C ALA A 381 0.04 6.91 7.77
N GLN A 382 1.05 6.15 8.24
CA GLN A 382 2.40 6.21 7.68
C GLN A 382 2.41 5.78 6.21
N TRP A 383 1.82 4.62 5.90
CA TRP A 383 1.79 4.08 4.54
C TRP A 383 1.01 4.97 3.58
N GLN A 384 -0.12 5.55 4.01
CA GLN A 384 -0.84 6.54 3.21
C GLN A 384 0.04 7.76 2.89
N ALA A 385 0.78 8.27 3.87
CA ALA A 385 1.68 9.41 3.66
C ALA A 385 2.83 9.05 2.71
N ASP A 386 3.45 7.89 2.90
CA ASP A 386 4.56 7.43 2.06
C ASP A 386 4.12 7.17 0.62
N ILE A 387 2.96 6.52 0.43
CA ILE A 387 2.40 6.28 -0.90
C ILE A 387 1.99 7.60 -1.55
N GLN A 388 1.34 8.53 -0.82
CA GLN A 388 1.03 9.85 -1.37
C GLN A 388 2.29 10.61 -1.81
N ASN A 389 3.43 10.41 -1.15
CA ASN A 389 4.70 11.00 -1.55
C ASN A 389 5.28 10.39 -2.84
N LEU A 390 4.89 9.16 -3.21
CA LEU A 390 5.19 8.52 -4.49
C LEU A 390 4.26 8.99 -5.62
N LEU A 391 3.03 9.40 -5.27
CA LEU A 391 1.96 9.80 -6.18
C LEU A 391 1.86 11.31 -6.55
N PRO A 392 2.75 12.26 -6.16
CA PRO A 392 2.50 13.66 -6.47
C PRO A 392 2.49 13.87 -7.98
N PRO A 393 1.67 14.79 -8.50
CA PRO A 393 1.65 15.07 -9.92
C PRO A 393 3.03 15.60 -10.31
N PHE A 394 3.76 14.83 -11.12
CA PHE A 394 5.05 15.22 -11.71
C PHE A 394 4.89 16.35 -12.75
N THR A 395 4.00 17.30 -12.50
CA THR A 395 3.77 18.51 -13.31
C THR A 395 4.66 19.69 -12.88
N SER A 396 5.55 19.53 -11.90
CA SER A 396 6.39 20.66 -11.45
C SER A 396 7.83 20.34 -11.02
N LEU A 397 8.42 19.21 -11.45
CA LEU A 397 9.88 19.04 -11.34
C LEU A 397 10.58 19.66 -12.56
N ASN A 398 10.69 20.99 -12.53
CA ASN A 398 11.66 21.72 -13.34
C ASN A 398 13.06 21.34 -12.84
N ILE A 399 13.62 20.25 -13.37
CA ILE A 399 15.04 19.97 -13.23
C ILE A 399 15.77 21.05 -14.02
N GLN A 400 16.24 22.10 -13.33
CA GLN A 400 17.19 23.04 -13.90
C GLN A 400 18.47 22.24 -14.22
N PRO A 401 18.91 22.17 -15.48
CA PRO A 401 20.17 21.54 -15.79
C PRO A 401 21.30 22.44 -15.28
N ASN A 402 22.24 21.85 -14.54
CA ASN A 402 23.50 22.44 -14.05
C ASN A 402 23.51 23.13 -12.68
N THR A 403 23.36 22.35 -11.60
CA THR A 403 23.96 22.74 -10.31
C THR A 403 25.00 21.71 -9.89
N THR A 404 26.27 22.01 -10.19
CA THR A 404 27.44 21.23 -9.75
C THR A 404 27.56 21.32 -8.23
N PHE A 405 27.26 20.24 -7.51
CA PHE A 405 27.51 20.16 -6.07
C PHE A 405 29.00 19.96 -5.80
N THR A 406 29.64 20.98 -5.23
CA THR A 406 31.01 20.88 -4.72
C THR A 406 30.96 20.33 -3.29
N MET A 407 31.33 19.06 -3.09
CA MET A 407 31.49 18.48 -1.75
C MET A 407 32.73 19.06 -1.06
N LYS A 408 32.56 19.66 0.11
CA LYS A 408 33.65 19.95 1.04
C LYS A 408 33.66 18.89 2.13
N PHE A 409 34.67 18.02 2.12
CA PHE A 409 35.02 17.19 3.26
C PHE A 409 35.81 18.00 4.28
N THR A 410 35.42 17.91 5.56
CA THR A 410 36.29 18.29 6.68
C THR A 410 36.26 17.18 7.71
N ALA A 411 37.41 16.57 7.96
CA ALA A 411 37.64 15.59 9.01
C ALA A 411 38.46 16.21 10.15
N ALA A 412 38.30 15.65 11.37
CA ALA A 412 39.15 15.71 12.59
C ALA A 412 38.67 16.58 13.77
N ILE A 413 38.87 16.27 15.06
CA ILE A 413 39.37 15.14 15.88
C ILE A 413 38.96 15.44 17.35
N ALA A 414 38.67 14.38 18.11
CA ALA A 414 38.67 14.12 19.57
C ALA A 414 38.69 15.26 20.65
N GLY A 415 37.90 15.01 21.72
CA GLY A 415 38.08 15.60 23.06
C GLY A 415 37.24 14.92 24.15
N LEU A 416 37.87 14.06 24.95
CA LEU A 416 37.34 13.33 26.13
C LEU A 416 37.23 14.25 27.37
N PHE A 417 36.20 14.07 28.23
CA PHE A 417 36.30 13.98 29.72
C PHE A 417 34.90 13.76 30.40
N ALA A 418 34.63 12.50 30.75
CA ALA A 418 34.32 11.95 32.08
C ALA A 418 33.26 12.59 33.06
N ILE A 419 32.16 11.84 33.24
CA ILE A 419 31.39 11.39 34.45
C ILE A 419 30.75 12.38 35.45
N GLY A 420 29.43 12.17 35.68
CA GLY A 420 28.70 12.52 36.91
C GLY A 420 27.23 12.06 36.85
N ALA A 421 26.89 10.96 37.52
CA ALA A 421 25.62 10.23 37.42
C ALA A 421 24.46 10.84 38.21
N ALA A 422 23.22 10.73 37.68
CA ALA A 422 21.99 10.59 38.48
C ALA A 422 20.84 10.00 37.61
N ALA A 423 20.39 8.81 38.00
CA ALA A 423 19.16 8.09 37.65
C ALA A 423 18.81 7.87 36.16
N ALA A 424 19.18 6.69 35.65
CA ALA A 424 18.63 6.09 34.43
C ALA A 424 17.21 5.53 34.69
N PRO A 425 16.25 5.64 33.75
CA PRO A 425 15.04 4.84 33.80
C PRO A 425 15.36 3.37 33.47
N VAL A 426 14.76 2.50 34.28
CA VAL A 426 14.75 1.04 34.12
C VAL A 426 13.94 0.69 32.86
N ALA A 427 14.43 -0.27 32.08
CA ALA A 427 13.73 -0.83 30.93
C ALA A 427 12.33 -1.34 31.34
N VAL A 428 11.30 -0.94 30.60
CA VAL A 428 9.94 -1.46 30.76
C VAL A 428 9.89 -2.82 30.07
N ALA A 429 9.39 -3.82 30.79
CA ALA A 429 9.17 -5.17 30.28
C ALA A 429 8.13 -5.19 29.14
N GLU A 430 8.37 -6.05 28.16
CA GLU A 430 7.47 -6.37 27.05
C GLU A 430 6.05 -6.70 27.54
N GLY A 431 5.05 -6.18 26.82
CA GLY A 431 3.65 -6.57 26.97
C GLY A 431 2.73 -5.49 27.53
N SER A 432 2.35 -4.52 26.70
CA SER A 432 1.03 -3.89 26.77
C SER A 432 0.66 -3.28 25.42
N GLU A 433 -0.42 -3.78 24.85
CA GLU A 433 -0.98 -3.53 23.52
C GLU A 433 -1.18 -2.04 23.20
N ILE A 434 -0.85 -1.63 21.96
CA ILE A 434 -1.25 -0.33 21.39
C ILE A 434 -2.46 -0.57 20.48
N GLU A 435 -3.67 -0.31 20.97
CA GLU A 435 -4.87 -0.22 20.12
C GLU A 435 -4.87 1.12 19.35
N ALA A 436 -4.92 1.06 18.03
CA ALA A 436 -5.25 2.22 17.20
C ALA A 436 -6.74 2.58 17.33
N ARG A 437 -7.08 3.75 17.90
CA ARG A 437 -8.46 4.26 17.95
C ARG A 437 -8.60 5.73 17.54
N ASN A 438 -9.33 5.91 16.44
CA ASN A 438 -10.20 7.03 16.02
C ASN A 438 -9.57 8.46 15.85
N PRO A 439 -9.74 9.15 14.70
CA PRO A 439 -9.17 10.49 14.44
C PRO A 439 -9.82 11.67 15.19
N GLY A 440 -10.63 11.40 16.22
CA GLY A 440 -11.51 12.40 16.85
C GLY A 440 -11.34 12.58 18.36
N GLY A 441 -10.37 11.94 19.02
CA GLY A 441 -10.22 12.01 20.47
C GLY A 441 -8.78 11.79 20.93
N ILE A 442 -8.39 12.47 22.01
CA ILE A 442 -7.06 12.38 22.63
C ILE A 442 -6.92 11.04 23.37
N ASN A 443 -6.49 9.97 22.70
CA ASN A 443 -6.30 8.68 23.37
C ASN A 443 -4.83 8.30 23.45
N TYR A 444 -4.09 8.98 24.33
CA TYR A 444 -2.83 8.48 24.85
C TYR A 444 -2.68 8.80 26.33
N VAL A 445 -2.50 7.78 27.17
CA VAL A 445 -2.19 7.91 28.60
C VAL A 445 -0.91 7.13 28.86
N GLN A 446 0.17 7.83 29.18
CA GLN A 446 1.43 7.21 29.60
C GLN A 446 1.61 7.38 31.11
N ASN A 447 1.60 6.27 31.85
CA ASN A 447 1.83 6.25 33.29
C ASN A 447 3.30 5.94 33.58
N TYR A 448 4.08 6.98 33.86
CA TYR A 448 5.52 6.87 34.15
C TYR A 448 5.85 6.42 35.58
N ASN A 449 4.86 6.14 36.45
CA ASN A 449 5.06 5.79 37.86
C ASN A 449 4.76 4.31 38.19
N GLY A 450 4.97 3.39 37.23
CA GLY A 450 4.94 1.94 37.50
C GLY A 450 3.58 1.41 37.98
N GLY A 451 2.46 1.95 37.50
CA GLY A 451 1.11 1.48 37.85
C GLY A 451 0.50 2.11 39.10
N ALA A 452 1.13 3.13 39.68
CA ALA A 452 0.63 3.86 40.85
C ALA A 452 -0.52 4.84 40.55
N ALA A 453 -1.33 4.62 39.51
CA ALA A 453 -2.57 5.37 39.28
C ALA A 453 -3.43 4.65 38.24
N ASN A 454 -4.73 4.57 38.49
CA ASN A 454 -5.72 3.87 37.68
C ASN A 454 -6.52 4.90 36.85
N PHE A 455 -6.10 5.09 35.61
CA PHE A 455 -6.69 6.05 34.68
C PHE A 455 -7.94 5.47 34.02
N LYS A 456 -8.97 6.29 33.88
CA LYS A 456 -10.25 5.96 33.24
C LYS A 456 -10.65 7.07 32.29
N TYR A 457 -11.04 6.70 31.07
CA TYR A 457 -11.57 7.64 30.09
C TYR A 457 -13.02 7.28 29.75
N ASN A 458 -13.83 8.27 29.38
CA ASN A 458 -15.15 8.07 28.80
C ASN A 458 -15.25 8.81 27.46
N GLU A 459 -15.20 8.02 26.38
CA GLU A 459 -15.18 8.50 25.00
C GLU A 459 -16.46 9.27 24.64
N GLY A 460 -17.62 8.84 25.15
CA GLY A 460 -18.92 9.50 24.87
C GLY A 460 -19.11 10.84 25.57
N ALA A 461 -18.29 11.16 26.57
CA ALA A 461 -18.39 12.40 27.34
C ALA A 461 -17.18 13.35 27.16
N GLY A 462 -16.10 12.90 26.50
CA GLY A 462 -14.87 13.69 26.35
C GLY A 462 -14.18 13.99 27.69
N THR A 463 -14.32 13.09 28.67
CA THR A 463 -13.78 13.26 30.03
C THR A 463 -12.72 12.22 30.35
N TYR A 464 -11.67 12.69 31.03
CA TYR A 464 -10.59 11.85 31.58
C TYR A 464 -10.57 11.95 33.11
N SER A 465 -10.33 10.83 33.79
CA SER A 465 -10.23 10.77 35.25
C SER A 465 -9.14 9.78 35.68
N ALA A 466 -8.52 10.00 36.83
CA ALA A 466 -7.51 9.12 37.39
C ALA A 466 -7.81 8.87 38.87
N ASN A 467 -7.81 7.60 39.28
CA ASN A 467 -8.00 7.17 40.67
C ASN A 467 -6.76 6.43 41.17
N TRP A 468 -6.26 6.80 42.35
CA TRP A 468 -5.17 6.07 42.99
C TRP A 468 -5.39 5.98 44.51
N ASN A 469 -4.92 4.89 45.13
CA ASN A 469 -5.06 4.64 46.56
C ASN A 469 -3.73 4.91 47.29
N GLY A 470 -3.69 6.01 48.04
CA GLY A 470 -2.60 6.48 48.90
C GLY A 470 -3.09 7.66 49.77
N ASN A 471 -2.26 8.19 50.69
CA ASN A 471 -2.69 9.10 51.78
C ASN A 471 -2.28 10.63 51.72
N THR A 472 -2.15 11.32 50.58
CA THR A 472 -1.73 12.76 50.48
C THR A 472 -2.16 13.52 49.20
N ASP A 473 -2.85 14.67 49.28
CA ASP A 473 -3.50 15.45 48.18
C ASP A 473 -2.69 16.00 46.94
N PHE A 474 -3.41 16.41 45.87
CA PHE A 474 -2.92 16.76 44.51
C PHE A 474 -2.84 18.27 44.38
N ASN A 475 -1.72 18.85 44.79
CA ASN A 475 -1.44 20.22 44.37
C ASN A 475 0.05 20.48 44.40
N TYR A 476 0.63 20.53 43.19
CA TYR A 476 1.92 21.12 42.85
C TYR A 476 3.18 20.35 43.28
N GLY A 477 4.10 20.15 42.34
CA GLY A 477 5.52 19.95 42.65
C GLY A 477 6.25 21.30 42.58
N ASP A 478 7.23 21.55 43.46
CA ASP A 478 7.93 22.84 43.60
C ASP A 478 8.83 23.25 42.42
N TYR A 479 8.79 22.52 41.31
CA TYR A 479 9.69 22.69 40.18
C TYR A 479 9.19 23.77 39.20
N ASN A 480 10.05 24.75 38.92
CA ASN A 480 9.80 25.78 37.89
C ASN A 480 10.88 25.68 36.80
N PRO A 481 10.56 25.22 35.58
CA PRO A 481 11.54 25.07 34.50
C PRO A 481 12.12 26.41 34.03
N CYS A 482 11.47 27.55 34.36
CA CYS A 482 11.97 28.88 34.04
C CYS A 482 12.91 29.48 35.10
N SER A 483 13.33 28.73 36.12
CA SER A 483 14.09 29.26 37.26
C SER A 483 15.60 29.30 37.08
N SER A 484 16.21 28.43 36.26
CA SER A 484 17.66 28.41 36.04
C SER A 484 18.05 27.72 34.73
N GLY A 485 19.14 28.17 34.10
CA GLY A 485 19.71 27.53 32.91
C GLY A 485 18.94 27.71 31.60
N VAL A 486 17.99 28.66 31.54
CA VAL A 486 17.11 28.87 30.38
C VAL A 486 17.11 30.32 29.88
N THR A 487 16.67 30.53 28.64
CA THR A 487 16.49 31.86 28.05
C THR A 487 15.09 32.39 28.35
N GLN A 488 14.99 33.57 28.99
CA GLN A 488 13.70 34.21 29.29
C GLN A 488 13.15 34.92 28.04
N LEU A 489 11.89 34.65 27.69
CA LEU A 489 11.21 35.26 26.54
C LEU A 489 10.20 36.35 26.95
N GLY A 490 9.81 36.43 28.22
CA GLY A 490 8.91 37.45 28.75
C GLY A 490 7.72 36.87 29.50
N SER A 491 6.58 37.56 29.45
CA SER A 491 5.34 37.11 30.10
C SER A 491 4.13 37.31 29.19
N VAL A 492 3.21 36.34 29.18
CA VAL A 492 1.94 36.40 28.45
C VAL A 492 0.76 36.31 29.42
N TYR A 493 -0.24 37.16 29.24
CA TYR A 493 -1.48 37.09 30.03
C TYR A 493 -2.52 36.26 29.28
N SER A 494 -2.98 35.17 29.90
CA SER A 494 -4.04 34.30 29.37
C SER A 494 -4.86 33.73 30.52
N ASP A 495 -6.14 33.39 30.27
CA ASP A 495 -6.99 32.63 31.21
C ASP A 495 -6.92 33.12 32.67
N GLY A 496 -6.96 34.44 32.86
CA GLY A 496 -6.99 35.09 34.18
C GLY A 496 -5.67 35.06 34.98
N SER A 497 -4.51 34.83 34.35
CA SER A 497 -3.20 34.94 35.02
C SER A 497 -2.10 35.33 34.05
N SER A 498 -1.01 35.85 34.61
CA SER A 498 0.25 35.99 33.89
C SER A 498 1.00 34.66 33.86
N TYR A 499 1.61 34.32 32.73
CA TYR A 499 2.49 33.18 32.56
C TYR A 499 3.89 33.67 32.22
N THR A 500 4.89 33.19 32.95
CA THR A 500 6.30 33.42 32.63
C THR A 500 6.71 32.49 31.50
N VAL A 501 7.32 33.04 30.45
CA VAL A 501 7.67 32.32 29.23
C VAL A 501 9.18 32.23 29.09
N CYS A 502 9.70 31.02 28.86
CA CYS A 502 11.12 30.78 28.66
C CYS A 502 11.36 29.65 27.65
N THR A 503 12.60 29.51 27.18
CA THR A 503 13.03 28.47 26.25
C THR A 503 14.40 27.91 26.61
N ASP A 504 14.64 26.65 26.26
CA ASP A 504 15.90 25.94 26.47
C ASP A 504 16.25 25.07 25.25
N GLN A 505 17.54 24.90 24.96
CA GLN A 505 18.00 24.00 23.91
C GLN A 505 18.55 22.71 24.52
N ARG A 506 17.85 21.61 24.26
CA ARG A 506 18.32 20.28 24.59
C ARG A 506 19.23 19.79 23.49
N THR A 507 20.50 19.51 23.81
CA THR A 507 21.49 19.02 22.85
C THR A 507 21.67 17.52 23.02
N ASN A 508 21.47 16.76 21.93
CA ASN A 508 21.55 15.29 21.87
C ASN A 508 20.78 14.61 23.00
N GLN A 509 19.54 15.03 23.22
CA GLN A 509 18.66 14.44 24.22
C GLN A 509 17.62 13.54 23.55
N PRO A 510 17.08 12.54 24.27
CA PRO A 510 15.94 11.77 23.79
C PRO A 510 14.76 12.67 23.41
N SER A 511 14.16 12.39 22.26
CA SER A 511 13.00 13.07 21.71
C SER A 511 12.10 12.07 20.99
N ILE A 512 10.94 12.52 20.53
CA ILE A 512 9.94 11.72 19.82
C ILE A 512 10.44 11.20 18.46
N THR A 513 11.53 11.76 17.94
CA THR A 513 12.22 11.33 16.72
C THR A 513 13.59 10.70 17.02
N GLY A 514 13.78 10.19 18.25
CA GLY A 514 15.05 9.64 18.72
C GLY A 514 15.95 10.67 19.39
N THR A 515 17.24 10.38 19.54
CA THR A 515 18.20 11.31 20.15
C THR A 515 18.49 12.48 19.20
N SER A 516 18.03 13.67 19.56
CA SER A 516 18.16 14.85 18.71
C SER A 516 18.46 16.11 19.53
N THR A 517 18.82 17.18 18.82
CA THR A 517 18.95 18.51 19.44
C THR A 517 17.68 19.30 19.12
N PHE A 518 16.95 19.74 20.14
CA PHE A 518 15.65 20.41 20.00
C PHE A 518 15.45 21.53 21.01
N HIS A 519 14.58 22.47 20.68
CA HIS A 519 14.23 23.59 21.55
C HIS A 519 12.94 23.29 22.31
N GLN A 520 12.99 23.47 23.63
CA GLN A 520 11.81 23.41 24.51
C GLN A 520 11.29 24.82 24.75
N PHE A 521 9.97 24.95 24.77
CA PHE A 521 9.28 26.20 25.09
C PHE A 521 8.37 25.96 26.30
N TRP A 522 8.47 26.84 27.29
CA TRP A 522 7.73 26.74 28.54
C TRP A 522 6.86 27.98 28.73
N SER A 523 5.66 27.79 29.27
CA SER A 523 4.79 28.87 29.75
C SER A 523 4.24 28.49 31.12
N VAL A 524 4.73 29.15 32.16
CA VAL A 524 4.51 28.77 33.56
C VAL A 524 3.57 29.76 34.23
N ARG A 525 2.36 29.32 34.59
CA ARG A 525 1.33 30.16 35.23
C ARG A 525 1.79 30.68 36.59
N GLN A 526 1.59 31.96 36.85
CA GLN A 526 2.07 32.58 38.10
C GLN A 526 1.07 32.48 39.26
N SER A 527 -0.23 32.42 39.00
CA SER A 527 -1.23 32.18 40.04
C SER A 527 -1.72 30.72 40.04
N ARG A 528 -1.90 30.14 41.23
CA ARG A 528 -2.39 28.77 41.41
C ARG A 528 -3.91 28.71 41.21
N ARG A 529 -4.41 27.63 40.60
CA ARG A 529 -5.84 27.33 40.46
C ARG A 529 -6.05 25.81 40.37
N ASN A 530 -7.19 25.34 40.84
CA ASN A 530 -7.59 23.92 40.85
C ASN A 530 -8.60 23.57 39.74
N SER A 531 -9.07 24.55 38.96
CA SER A 531 -9.95 24.33 37.80
C SER A 531 -9.90 25.51 36.81
N GLY A 532 -10.36 25.27 35.58
CA GLY A 532 -10.55 26.28 34.55
C GLY A 532 -9.89 25.95 33.20
N THR A 533 -10.06 26.81 32.22
CA THR A 533 -9.63 26.58 30.82
C THR A 533 -8.19 27.08 30.58
N VAL A 534 -7.42 26.38 29.75
CA VAL A 534 -6.11 26.83 29.23
C VAL A 534 -6.24 27.03 27.73
N THR A 535 -6.09 28.26 27.26
CA THR A 535 -6.19 28.60 25.84
C THR A 535 -4.82 28.49 25.17
N VAL A 536 -4.43 27.27 24.79
CA VAL A 536 -3.07 26.94 24.30
C VAL A 536 -2.64 27.81 23.10
N GLY A 537 -3.58 28.18 22.22
CA GLY A 537 -3.30 29.03 21.06
C GLY A 537 -2.64 30.37 21.40
N ASN A 538 -2.99 30.98 22.55
CA ASN A 538 -2.36 32.23 23.00
C ASN A 538 -0.86 32.06 23.28
N HIS A 539 -0.48 30.90 23.83
CA HIS A 539 0.90 30.58 24.17
C HIS A 539 1.72 30.28 22.89
N PHE A 540 1.16 29.51 21.95
CA PHE A 540 1.81 29.21 20.67
C PHE A 540 2.07 30.48 19.85
N ASN A 541 1.09 31.40 19.82
CA ASN A 541 1.25 32.68 19.14
C ASN A 541 2.33 33.53 19.78
N TYR A 542 2.39 33.56 21.12
CA TYR A 542 3.45 34.28 21.83
C TYR A 542 4.84 33.68 21.56
N TRP A 543 4.98 32.36 21.60
CA TRP A 543 6.24 31.66 21.30
C TRP A 543 6.70 31.90 19.86
N ARG A 544 5.79 31.96 18.89
CA ARG A 544 6.12 32.28 17.50
C ARG A 544 6.61 33.71 17.29
N GLN A 545 6.11 34.64 18.10
CA GLN A 545 6.49 36.06 18.01
C GLN A 545 7.81 36.37 18.72
N HIS A 546 8.14 35.64 19.78
CA HIS A 546 9.26 35.96 20.68
C HIS A 546 10.35 34.89 20.73
N GLY A 547 10.18 33.75 20.03
CA GLY A 547 11.17 32.69 19.92
C GLY A 547 11.08 31.96 18.57
N ASN A 548 11.95 30.96 18.35
CA ASN A 548 11.98 30.20 17.10
C ASN A 548 10.98 29.03 17.10
N PHE A 549 9.72 29.31 17.46
CA PHE A 549 8.65 28.32 17.49
C PHE A 549 8.10 28.11 16.08
N GLY A 550 8.29 26.90 15.53
CA GLY A 550 7.92 26.54 14.16
C GLY A 550 6.40 26.47 13.90
N THR A 551 6.05 25.93 12.72
CA THR A 551 4.67 25.82 12.23
C THR A 551 4.20 24.39 11.99
N SER A 552 5.08 23.40 12.15
CA SER A 552 4.82 21.99 11.83
C SER A 552 5.07 21.13 13.06
N TYR A 553 3.98 20.59 13.63
CA TYR A 553 4.00 19.73 14.82
C TYR A 553 3.10 18.52 14.58
N ASN A 554 3.57 17.33 14.95
CA ASN A 554 2.97 16.06 14.53
C ASN A 554 1.88 15.56 15.49
N PHE A 555 1.96 15.91 16.78
CA PHE A 555 0.95 15.56 17.78
C PHE A 555 1.00 16.52 18.98
N GLN A 556 -0.08 16.56 19.75
CA GLN A 556 -0.20 17.36 20.97
C GLN A 556 -0.61 16.46 22.13
N VAL A 557 0.09 16.56 23.26
CA VAL A 557 -0.21 15.79 24.47
C VAL A 557 -0.66 16.73 25.58
N PHE A 558 -1.77 16.39 26.23
CA PHE A 558 -2.14 16.96 27.52
C PHE A 558 -1.79 15.95 28.61
N ALA A 559 -0.77 16.23 29.40
CA ALA A 559 -0.32 15.35 30.47
C ALA A 559 -0.57 16.01 31.83
N VAL A 560 -0.90 15.17 32.82
CA VAL A 560 -0.95 15.56 34.22
C VAL A 560 0.18 14.84 34.93
N GLU A 561 1.21 15.58 35.32
CA GLU A 561 2.42 15.05 35.92
C GLU A 561 2.49 15.44 37.39
N ALA A 562 2.76 14.46 38.27
CA ALA A 562 2.96 14.69 39.69
C ALA A 562 4.34 14.21 40.10
N PHE A 563 5.22 15.15 40.43
CA PHE A 563 6.56 14.86 40.93
C PHE A 563 6.53 14.34 42.38
N ASN A 564 5.57 14.82 43.18
CA ASN A 564 5.22 14.38 44.53
C ASN A 564 3.79 14.89 44.88
N GLY A 565 2.97 14.13 45.64
CA GLY A 565 1.54 14.44 45.96
C GLY A 565 0.50 13.51 45.27
N GLN A 566 -0.81 13.62 45.56
CA GLN A 566 -1.86 12.69 45.02
C GLN A 566 -3.26 13.26 44.78
N GLY A 567 -3.89 12.91 43.67
CA GLY A 567 -5.31 13.14 43.41
C GLY A 567 -5.59 13.33 41.93
N SER A 568 -6.67 14.00 41.58
CA SER A 568 -7.31 13.82 40.28
C SER A 568 -7.53 15.14 39.53
N ALA A 569 -7.33 15.11 38.21
CA ALA A 569 -7.75 16.17 37.30
C ALA A 569 -8.83 15.64 36.34
N SER A 570 -9.87 16.43 36.12
CA SER A 570 -10.87 16.20 35.07
C SER A 570 -10.63 17.20 33.96
N VAL A 571 -10.41 16.71 32.75
CA VAL A 571 -10.02 17.53 31.60
C VAL A 571 -11.00 17.32 30.45
N THR A 572 -11.36 18.41 29.78
CA THR A 572 -12.14 18.41 28.55
C THR A 572 -11.37 19.23 27.53
N VAL A 573 -11.16 18.68 26.35
CA VAL A 573 -10.51 19.38 25.22
C VAL A 573 -11.58 19.65 24.16
N SER A 574 -11.62 20.91 23.70
CA SER A 574 -12.67 21.45 22.83
C SER A 574 -12.07 22.30 21.72
#